data_AF-A0A6P6ATW6-F1
#
_entry.id   AF-A0A6P6ATW6-F1
#
_cell.length_a   1.000
_cell.length_b   1.000
_cell.length_c   1.000
_cell.angle_alpha   90.00
_cell.angle_beta   90.00
_cell.angle_gamma   90.00
#
_symmetry.space_group_name_H-M   'P 1'
#
loop_
_entity.id
_entity.type
_entity.pdbx_description
1 polymer ?
#
loop_
_entity_poly.entity_id
_entity_poly.type
_entity_poly.pdbx_seq_one_letter_code
_entity_poly.pdbx_strand_id
1 'polypeptide(L)'
;MRGKNFQAWDKESAEQGKQTETAKSTGKKSALWKGDQELDAEEKLVSQIRGFAEFLFSMGWLCCFSSSQLGGGHSSSSSGKGKNLQGMIRFGFSLVKGKANHPMEDYHVAKFVQIQGHELGLFAIYDGHLGSSVPAYLQKHLFANILKEEEFWVDPCRAISKAYEKTDQAILSHGSDLGRGGSTAVTAILINGIRLWVANVGDSRAVLSSGGQVRQMTTDHEPNTERGSIENRGGFVSNMPGDVPRVNGQLAVSRAFGDKSLKSHLRSDPDIHNTNVDNSTEILVLASDGLWKVMTNQEAVDIARRFKDPQKAAKQLTAEAVKRDSKDDISCVVVRFRG
;
A
#
# COMPACT_ATOMS: atom_id res chain seq x y z
N MET A 1 43.26 -19.67 35.35
CA MET A 1 44.06 -20.81 35.87
C MET A 1 43.44 -22.10 35.35
N ARG A 2 44.27 -22.97 34.73
CA ARG A 2 44.16 -24.44 34.47
C ARG A 2 42.76 -24.99 34.09
N GLY A 3 42.49 -25.62 32.94
CA GLY A 3 43.34 -26.30 31.96
C GLY A 3 43.02 -27.79 31.89
N LYS A 4 42.96 -28.30 30.64
CA LYS A 4 42.99 -29.69 30.11
C LYS A 4 41.63 -30.27 29.67
N ASN A 5 41.37 -30.48 28.36
CA ASN A 5 41.93 -31.44 27.37
C ASN A 5 41.47 -32.89 27.66
N PHE A 6 41.01 -33.75 26.73
CA PHE A 6 41.33 -33.93 25.30
C PHE A 6 40.32 -34.87 24.58
N GLN A 7 40.44 -34.90 23.25
CA GLN A 7 39.82 -35.68 22.14
C GLN A 7 39.85 -37.23 22.34
N ALA A 8 39.26 -38.15 21.56
CA ALA A 8 38.92 -38.30 20.11
C ALA A 8 37.94 -39.50 19.96
N TRP A 9 36.96 -39.58 19.03
CA TRP A 9 37.00 -40.07 17.63
C TRP A 9 38.00 -41.20 17.33
N ASP A 10 37.52 -42.41 17.00
CA ASP A 10 37.51 -42.98 15.63
C ASP A 10 37.29 -44.52 15.58
N LYS A 11 36.60 -44.95 14.51
CA LYS A 11 36.78 -46.23 13.74
C LYS A 11 36.44 -47.55 14.45
N GLU A 12 36.03 -48.64 13.80
CA GLU A 12 36.00 -49.09 12.41
C GLU A 12 35.10 -50.34 12.32
N SER A 13 34.52 -50.58 11.14
CA SER A 13 34.45 -51.86 10.37
C SER A 13 34.26 -53.20 11.10
N ALA A 14 33.65 -54.23 10.54
CA ALA A 14 32.89 -54.54 9.33
C ALA A 14 32.57 -56.06 9.49
N GLU A 15 31.99 -56.66 8.45
CA GLU A 15 31.85 -58.12 8.25
C GLU A 15 30.74 -58.82 9.01
N GLN A 16 30.08 -59.85 8.49
CA GLN A 16 29.79 -60.44 7.17
C GLN A 16 28.87 -61.61 7.56
N GLY A 17 27.89 -61.97 6.74
CA GLY A 17 27.13 -63.20 7.05
C GLY A 17 25.93 -63.49 6.17
N LYS A 18 26.21 -64.08 5.00
CA LYS A 18 25.25 -64.81 4.16
C LYS A 18 24.43 -65.81 4.99
N GLN A 19 23.14 -65.97 4.66
CA GLN A 19 22.59 -67.27 4.27
C GLN A 19 21.20 -67.16 3.66
N THR A 20 20.91 -68.19 2.88
CA THR A 20 19.97 -68.35 1.77
C THR A 20 18.60 -68.86 2.19
N GLU A 21 17.61 -68.51 1.36
CA GLU A 21 16.40 -69.25 0.95
C GLU A 21 15.52 -69.95 2.02
N THR A 22 14.26 -69.54 2.11
CA THR A 22 13.10 -70.26 1.53
C THR A 22 11.79 -69.66 2.07
N ALA A 23 10.83 -69.38 1.17
CA ALA A 23 9.38 -69.61 1.33
C ALA A 23 8.58 -68.70 0.39
N LYS A 24 7.89 -69.32 -0.57
CA LYS A 24 6.86 -68.70 -1.40
C LYS A 24 5.48 -68.88 -0.75
N SER A 25 4.62 -67.90 -1.02
CA SER A 25 3.15 -67.86 -0.85
C SER A 25 2.69 -67.64 0.59
N THR A 26 1.91 -66.60 0.89
CA THR A 26 0.58 -66.32 0.34
C THR A 26 0.13 -64.89 0.72
N GLY A 27 -0.70 -64.27 -0.11
CA GLY A 27 -1.77 -63.38 0.39
C GLY A 27 -1.62 -61.87 0.21
N LYS A 28 -2.58 -61.32 -0.57
CA LYS A 28 -3.13 -59.95 -0.59
C LYS A 28 -2.41 -58.86 -1.39
N LYS A 29 -2.85 -58.76 -2.66
CA LYS A 29 -2.91 -57.51 -3.42
C LYS A 29 -4.07 -56.64 -2.89
N SER A 30 -3.78 -55.42 -2.46
CA SER A 30 -4.51 -54.18 -2.83
C SER A 30 -3.93 -52.99 -2.06
N ALA A 31 -4.02 -51.80 -2.67
CA ALA A 31 -3.56 -50.49 -2.18
C ALA A 31 -2.12 -50.07 -2.54
N LEU A 32 -1.87 -49.80 -3.83
CA LEU A 32 -0.75 -48.95 -4.26
C LEU A 32 -0.93 -48.48 -5.71
N TRP A 33 -2.05 -47.82 -6.03
CA TRP A 33 -2.32 -47.19 -7.34
C TRP A 33 -3.32 -46.02 -7.23
N LYS A 34 -3.11 -45.10 -6.27
CA LYS A 34 -3.95 -43.87 -6.17
C LYS A 34 -3.18 -42.55 -5.99
N GLY A 35 -1.86 -42.56 -5.75
CA GLY A 35 -1.10 -41.32 -5.55
C GLY A 35 -0.66 -40.62 -6.84
N ASP A 36 -0.32 -41.40 -7.87
CA ASP A 36 0.33 -40.83 -9.07
C ASP A 36 -0.66 -40.27 -10.10
N GLN A 37 -1.96 -40.57 -9.98
CA GLN A 37 -2.97 -40.00 -10.89
C GLN A 37 -3.53 -38.64 -10.43
N GLU A 38 -3.37 -38.30 -9.16
CA GLU A 38 -3.94 -37.07 -8.58
C GLU A 38 -2.99 -35.87 -8.79
N LEU A 39 -1.68 -36.07 -8.66
CA LEU A 39 -0.66 -35.06 -8.98
C LEU A 39 -0.60 -34.73 -10.48
N ASP A 40 -0.82 -35.75 -11.32
CA ASP A 40 -0.82 -35.62 -12.78
C ASP A 40 -2.08 -34.90 -13.31
N ALA A 41 -3.18 -34.94 -12.54
CA ALA A 41 -4.41 -34.22 -12.84
C ALA A 41 -4.32 -32.74 -12.45
N GLU A 42 -3.65 -32.40 -11.34
CA GLU A 42 -3.41 -31.02 -10.94
C GLU A 42 -2.45 -30.29 -11.89
N GLU A 43 -1.36 -30.93 -12.34
CA GLU A 43 -0.47 -30.33 -13.34
C GLU A 43 -1.17 -30.13 -14.70
N LYS A 44 -2.02 -31.08 -15.11
CA LYS A 44 -2.84 -30.94 -16.34
C LYS A 44 -3.87 -29.82 -16.22
N LEU A 45 -4.48 -29.63 -15.05
CA LEU A 45 -5.42 -28.54 -14.79
C LEU A 45 -4.72 -27.17 -14.80
N VAL A 46 -3.54 -27.06 -14.17
CA VAL A 46 -2.72 -25.83 -14.19
C VAL A 46 -2.22 -25.52 -15.60
N SER A 47 -1.84 -26.53 -16.37
CA SER A 47 -1.47 -26.38 -17.79
C SER A 47 -2.67 -25.98 -18.67
N GLN A 48 -3.86 -26.50 -18.41
CA GLN A 48 -5.08 -26.10 -19.12
C GLN A 48 -5.50 -24.67 -18.77
N ILE A 49 -5.34 -24.24 -17.51
CA ILE A 49 -5.61 -22.85 -17.10
C ILE A 49 -4.60 -21.88 -17.74
N ARG A 50 -3.31 -22.25 -17.79
CA ARG A 50 -2.29 -21.48 -18.52
C ARG A 50 -2.58 -21.40 -20.01
N GLY A 51 -2.95 -22.52 -20.63
CA GLY A 51 -3.34 -22.57 -22.04
C GLY A 51 -4.61 -21.77 -22.35
N PHE A 52 -5.57 -21.71 -21.42
CA PHE A 52 -6.77 -20.89 -21.56
C PHE A 52 -6.47 -19.39 -21.42
N ALA A 53 -5.55 -19.01 -20.52
CA ALA A 53 -5.08 -17.64 -20.39
C ALA A 53 -4.30 -17.16 -21.62
N GLU A 54 -3.46 -18.01 -22.22
CA GLU A 54 -2.75 -17.71 -23.48
C GLU A 54 -3.69 -17.70 -24.70
N PHE A 55 -4.72 -18.56 -24.72
CA PHE A 55 -5.75 -18.58 -25.76
C PHE A 55 -6.65 -17.33 -25.72
N LEU A 56 -6.99 -16.85 -24.52
CA LEU A 56 -7.69 -15.57 -24.32
C LEU A 56 -6.82 -14.35 -24.67
N PHE A 57 -5.49 -14.49 -24.66
CA PHE A 57 -4.55 -13.45 -25.10
C PHE A 57 -4.42 -13.37 -26.63
N SER A 58 -4.63 -14.50 -27.33
CA SER A 58 -4.46 -14.63 -28.79
C SER A 58 -5.70 -14.23 -29.59
N MET A 59 -6.90 -14.44 -29.04
CA MET A 59 -8.14 -13.94 -29.64
C MET A 59 -8.35 -12.49 -29.23
N GLY A 60 -7.82 -11.57 -30.04
CA GLY A 60 -7.97 -10.13 -29.90
C GLY A 60 -9.42 -9.69 -29.68
N TRP A 61 -9.82 -9.61 -28.41
CA TRP A 61 -10.93 -8.78 -28.01
C TRP A 61 -10.37 -7.36 -27.96
N LEU A 62 -10.49 -6.65 -29.09
CA LEU A 62 -10.42 -5.20 -29.16
C LEU A 62 -11.51 -4.62 -28.25
N CYS A 63 -11.27 -4.61 -26.94
CA CYS A 63 -11.68 -3.46 -26.15
C CYS A 63 -10.60 -2.43 -26.38
N CYS A 64 -10.94 -1.40 -27.16
CA CYS A 64 -10.13 -0.23 -27.37
C CYS A 64 -9.55 0.27 -26.04
N PHE A 65 -8.32 -0.13 -25.73
CA PHE A 65 -7.43 0.65 -24.88
C PHE A 65 -7.07 1.89 -25.68
N SER A 66 -8.03 2.80 -25.79
CA SER A 66 -7.66 4.18 -26.02
C SER A 66 -6.91 4.59 -24.77
N SER A 67 -5.60 4.80 -24.89
CA SER A 67 -4.74 5.42 -23.88
C SER A 67 -5.15 6.86 -23.51
N SER A 68 -6.42 7.23 -23.75
CA SER A 68 -7.01 8.55 -23.55
C SER A 68 -7.88 8.67 -22.29
N GLN A 69 -8.10 7.58 -21.52
CA GLN A 69 -8.92 7.64 -20.28
C GLN A 69 -8.18 7.26 -18.97
N LEU A 70 -6.87 6.98 -19.04
CA LEU A 70 -5.99 6.91 -17.85
C LEU A 70 -5.08 8.15 -17.73
N GLY A 71 -5.34 9.18 -18.54
CA GLY A 71 -4.75 10.50 -18.35
C GLY A 71 -5.36 11.16 -17.13
N GLY A 72 -4.68 11.08 -15.99
CA GLY A 72 -4.82 12.08 -14.94
C GLY A 72 -4.39 13.42 -15.52
N GLY A 73 -5.31 14.09 -16.21
CA GLY A 73 -5.15 15.50 -16.51
C GLY A 73 -4.98 16.25 -15.19
N HIS A 74 -4.17 17.31 -15.19
CA HIS A 74 -4.09 18.25 -14.09
C HIS A 74 -5.50 18.74 -13.75
N SER A 75 -6.20 18.07 -12.82
CA SER A 75 -7.43 18.59 -12.27
C SER A 75 -7.02 19.78 -11.42
N SER A 76 -7.03 20.95 -12.04
CA SER A 76 -6.78 22.27 -11.44
C SER A 76 -7.73 22.61 -10.29
N SER A 77 -8.72 21.75 -10.03
CA SER A 77 -9.67 21.96 -8.95
C SER A 77 -9.07 21.52 -7.62
N SER A 78 -8.83 22.49 -6.74
CA SER A 78 -8.44 22.29 -5.34
C SER A 78 -9.52 21.63 -4.48
N SER A 79 -10.69 21.31 -5.04
CA SER A 79 -11.72 20.52 -4.35
C SER A 79 -12.65 19.82 -5.33
N GLY A 80 -13.29 18.75 -4.90
CA GLY A 80 -14.22 18.01 -5.76
C GLY A 80 -15.01 16.96 -4.98
N LYS A 81 -15.86 16.24 -5.71
CA LYS A 81 -16.65 15.13 -5.18
C LYS A 81 -17.07 14.16 -6.27
N GLY A 82 -17.47 12.98 -5.84
CA GLY A 82 -18.07 11.97 -6.69
C GLY A 82 -18.83 10.95 -5.86
N LYS A 83 -19.37 9.95 -6.54
CA LYS A 83 -20.14 8.88 -5.94
C LYS A 83 -19.98 7.61 -6.75
N ASN A 84 -20.22 6.48 -6.11
CA ASN A 84 -20.23 5.18 -6.76
C ASN A 84 -21.48 5.03 -7.65
N LEU A 85 -21.57 3.95 -8.43
CA LEU A 85 -22.65 3.74 -9.41
C LEU A 85 -24.05 3.82 -8.78
N GLN A 86 -24.24 3.19 -7.62
CA GLN A 86 -25.53 3.21 -6.90
C GLN A 86 -25.74 4.50 -6.10
N GLY A 87 -24.72 5.38 -6.02
CA GLY A 87 -24.77 6.65 -5.30
C GLY A 87 -24.79 6.53 -3.77
N MET A 88 -24.64 5.32 -3.23
CA MET A 88 -24.63 5.06 -1.79
C MET A 88 -23.34 5.55 -1.14
N ILE A 89 -22.21 5.34 -1.83
CA ILE A 89 -20.88 5.72 -1.35
C ILE A 89 -20.48 6.98 -2.10
N ARG A 90 -20.14 8.02 -1.33
CA ARG A 90 -19.80 9.35 -1.86
C ARG A 90 -18.43 9.74 -1.36
N PHE A 91 -17.67 10.48 -2.15
CA PHE A 91 -16.42 11.07 -1.70
C PHE A 91 -16.41 12.56 -1.97
N GLY A 92 -15.56 13.27 -1.25
CA GLY A 92 -15.20 14.65 -1.50
C GLY A 92 -13.75 14.88 -1.09
N PHE A 93 -13.11 15.87 -1.70
CA PHE A 93 -11.73 16.21 -1.40
C PHE A 93 -11.51 17.72 -1.39
N SER A 94 -10.46 18.14 -0.69
CA SER A 94 -9.99 19.52 -0.64
C SER A 94 -8.46 19.53 -0.48
N LEU A 95 -7.81 20.40 -1.24
CA LEU A 95 -6.38 20.67 -1.22
C LEU A 95 -6.19 22.16 -0.94
N VAL A 96 -5.30 22.51 -0.03
CA VAL A 96 -4.96 23.89 0.33
C VAL A 96 -3.45 23.98 0.37
N LYS A 97 -2.90 24.92 -0.41
CA LYS A 97 -1.47 25.20 -0.39
C LYS A 97 -1.07 25.80 0.96
N GLY A 98 0.01 25.28 1.53
CA GLY A 98 0.67 25.77 2.73
C GLY A 98 1.27 27.16 2.58
N LYS A 99 1.80 27.67 3.70
CA LYS A 99 2.41 29.02 3.76
C LYS A 99 3.88 29.04 3.35
N ALA A 100 4.50 27.87 3.21
CA ALA A 100 5.90 27.74 2.84
C ALA A 100 6.15 28.19 1.38
N ASN A 101 7.40 28.59 1.11
CA ASN A 101 7.80 29.16 -0.17
C ASN A 101 8.16 28.08 -1.21
N HIS A 102 7.23 27.16 -1.45
CA HIS A 102 7.26 26.17 -2.54
C HIS A 102 5.89 26.14 -3.24
N PRO A 103 5.75 25.57 -4.46
CA PRO A 103 4.43 25.29 -5.05
C PRO A 103 3.67 24.22 -4.23
N MET A 104 2.39 23.98 -4.53
CA MET A 104 1.69 22.82 -3.96
C MET A 104 2.41 21.53 -4.38
N GLU A 105 2.86 20.73 -3.43
CA GLU A 105 3.56 19.46 -3.66
C GLU A 105 2.64 18.25 -3.42
N ASP A 106 1.52 18.41 -2.71
CA ASP A 106 0.57 17.29 -2.56
C ASP A 106 -0.23 16.98 -3.82
N TYR A 107 -0.48 15.70 -4.03
CA TYR A 107 -1.40 15.16 -5.03
C TYR A 107 -2.41 14.22 -4.38
N HIS A 108 -3.49 13.94 -5.12
CA HIS A 108 -4.51 13.01 -4.66
C HIS A 108 -5.08 12.18 -5.81
N VAL A 109 -5.75 11.09 -5.46
CA VAL A 109 -6.69 10.38 -6.34
C VAL A 109 -7.99 10.22 -5.56
N ALA A 110 -9.12 10.48 -6.19
CA ALA A 110 -10.44 10.18 -5.62
C ALA A 110 -11.41 9.90 -6.77
N LYS A 111 -11.68 8.62 -7.05
CA LYS A 111 -12.56 8.21 -8.15
C LYS A 111 -13.12 6.81 -7.96
N PHE A 112 -14.22 6.53 -8.66
CA PHE A 112 -14.71 5.17 -8.87
C PHE A 112 -14.42 4.72 -10.30
N VAL A 113 -14.07 3.45 -10.48
CA VAL A 113 -13.80 2.82 -11.78
C VAL A 113 -14.44 1.42 -11.85
N GLN A 114 -14.68 0.94 -13.07
CA GLN A 114 -15.16 -0.42 -13.33
C GLN A 114 -14.04 -1.24 -13.98
N ILE A 115 -13.65 -2.35 -13.37
CA ILE A 115 -12.60 -3.24 -13.87
C ILE A 115 -13.05 -4.69 -13.71
N GLN A 116 -13.07 -5.44 -14.82
CA GLN A 116 -13.41 -6.87 -14.83
C GLN A 116 -14.74 -7.18 -14.10
N GLY A 117 -15.75 -6.30 -14.22
CA GLY A 117 -17.05 -6.47 -13.56
C GLY A 117 -17.09 -6.07 -12.08
N HIS A 118 -15.99 -5.56 -11.52
CA HIS A 118 -15.90 -5.04 -10.17
C HIS A 118 -15.91 -3.51 -10.16
N GLU A 119 -16.67 -2.93 -9.22
CA GLU A 119 -16.56 -1.52 -8.89
C GLU A 119 -15.41 -1.29 -7.92
N LEU A 120 -14.47 -0.42 -8.26
CA LEU A 120 -13.36 -0.03 -7.39
C LEU A 120 -13.45 1.45 -7.03
N GLY A 121 -13.47 1.76 -5.74
CA GLY A 121 -13.17 3.09 -5.22
C GLY A 121 -11.67 3.24 -4.98
N LEU A 122 -11.03 4.20 -5.65
CA LEU A 122 -9.60 4.46 -5.54
C LEU A 122 -9.39 5.83 -4.91
N PHE A 123 -8.75 5.84 -3.75
CA PHE A 123 -8.51 7.06 -2.96
C PHE A 123 -7.06 7.12 -2.52
N ALA A 124 -6.40 8.25 -2.70
CA ALA A 124 -5.03 8.42 -2.22
C ALA A 124 -4.71 9.88 -1.92
N ILE A 125 -3.79 10.08 -0.98
CA ILE A 125 -3.02 11.32 -0.82
C ILE A 125 -1.54 10.97 -1.01
N TYR A 126 -0.84 11.82 -1.74
CA TYR A 126 0.60 11.78 -1.93
C TYR A 126 1.15 13.11 -1.46
N ASP A 127 1.77 13.13 -0.28
CA ASP A 127 2.41 14.32 0.29
C ASP A 127 3.82 14.41 -0.28
N GLY A 128 4.12 15.47 -1.00
CA GLY A 128 5.37 15.64 -1.74
C GLY A 128 6.37 16.48 -0.98
N HIS A 129 7.66 16.18 -1.13
CA HIS A 129 8.71 17.01 -0.57
C HIS A 129 9.89 17.18 -1.53
N LEU A 130 10.46 18.38 -1.56
CA LEU A 130 11.57 18.77 -2.45
C LEU A 130 11.22 18.58 -3.94
N GLY A 131 9.97 18.82 -4.30
CA GLY A 131 9.46 18.80 -5.67
C GLY A 131 8.16 18.02 -5.84
N SER A 132 7.35 18.43 -6.81
CA SER A 132 6.04 17.85 -7.12
C SER A 132 6.08 16.67 -8.12
N SER A 133 7.26 16.31 -8.62
CA SER A 133 7.38 15.30 -9.70
C SER A 133 7.13 13.87 -9.24
N VAL A 134 7.63 13.48 -8.06
CA VAL A 134 7.39 12.15 -7.48
C VAL A 134 5.91 11.94 -7.13
N PRO A 135 5.22 12.84 -6.40
CA PRO A 135 3.79 12.66 -6.12
C PRO A 135 2.94 12.70 -7.40
N ALA A 136 3.30 13.50 -8.40
CA ALA A 136 2.65 13.48 -9.72
C ALA A 136 2.81 12.13 -10.43
N TYR A 137 4.00 11.51 -10.33
CA TYR A 137 4.25 10.17 -10.86
C TYR A 137 3.36 9.14 -10.14
N LEU A 138 3.32 9.18 -8.81
CA LEU A 138 2.46 8.28 -8.01
C LEU A 138 0.98 8.41 -8.38
N GLN A 139 0.49 9.64 -8.53
CA GLN A 139 -0.90 9.91 -8.95
C GLN A 139 -1.26 9.20 -10.26
N LYS A 140 -0.34 9.19 -11.22
CA LYS A 140 -0.57 8.61 -12.55
C LYS A 140 -0.36 7.09 -12.58
N HIS A 141 0.57 6.57 -11.78
CA HIS A 141 1.10 5.22 -11.99
C HIS A 141 0.77 4.22 -10.86
N LEU A 142 0.69 4.64 -9.60
CA LEU A 142 0.66 3.70 -8.47
C LEU A 142 -0.56 2.77 -8.51
N PHE A 143 -1.77 3.31 -8.64
CA PHE A 143 -2.97 2.47 -8.78
C PHE A 143 -2.94 1.60 -10.03
N ALA A 144 -2.45 2.13 -11.15
CA ALA A 144 -2.35 1.35 -12.38
C ALA A 144 -1.40 0.16 -12.22
N ASN A 145 -0.31 0.33 -11.47
CA ASN A 145 0.63 -0.74 -11.17
C ASN A 145 0.01 -1.77 -10.22
N ILE A 146 -0.66 -1.35 -9.14
CA ILE A 146 -1.35 -2.26 -8.21
C ILE A 146 -2.37 -3.14 -8.95
N LEU A 147 -3.20 -2.53 -9.79
CA LEU A 147 -4.30 -3.22 -10.49
C LEU A 147 -3.82 -4.11 -11.66
N LYS A 148 -2.54 -3.99 -12.06
CA LYS A 148 -1.91 -4.83 -13.09
C LYS A 148 -1.18 -6.03 -12.51
N GLU A 149 -0.94 -6.09 -11.20
CA GLU A 149 -0.35 -7.27 -10.57
C GLU A 149 -1.33 -8.45 -10.72
N GLU A 150 -0.84 -9.58 -11.22
CA GLU A 150 -1.63 -10.78 -11.51
C GLU A 150 -2.38 -11.27 -10.27
N GLU A 151 -1.75 -11.13 -9.09
CA GLU A 151 -2.32 -11.59 -7.83
C GLU A 151 -3.33 -10.61 -7.22
N PHE A 152 -3.61 -9.44 -7.81
CA PHE A 152 -4.44 -8.40 -7.18
C PHE A 152 -5.80 -8.92 -6.69
N TRP A 153 -6.47 -9.79 -7.45
CA TRP A 153 -7.80 -10.29 -7.09
C TRP A 153 -7.78 -11.42 -6.05
N VAL A 154 -6.64 -12.11 -5.90
CA VAL A 154 -6.51 -13.30 -5.04
C VAL A 154 -5.78 -12.93 -3.74
N ASP A 155 -4.71 -12.15 -3.86
CA ASP A 155 -3.88 -11.63 -2.77
C ASP A 155 -3.58 -10.13 -2.99
N PRO A 156 -4.55 -9.25 -2.66
CA PRO A 156 -4.35 -7.81 -2.75
C PRO A 156 -3.18 -7.31 -1.89
N CYS A 157 -2.88 -7.96 -0.76
CA CYS A 157 -1.78 -7.58 0.11
C CYS A 157 -0.44 -7.68 -0.63
N ARG A 158 -0.17 -8.85 -1.21
CA ARG A 158 1.05 -9.08 -2.00
C ARG A 158 1.11 -8.20 -3.25
N ALA A 159 -0.01 -8.03 -3.95
CA ALA A 159 -0.08 -7.16 -5.12
C ALA A 159 0.25 -5.70 -4.77
N ILE A 160 -0.31 -5.16 -3.68
CA ILE A 160 -0.01 -3.81 -3.21
C ILE A 160 1.48 -3.69 -2.88
N SER A 161 2.05 -4.60 -2.07
CA SER A 161 3.48 -4.54 -1.71
C SER A 161 4.39 -4.58 -2.94
N LYS A 162 4.16 -5.49 -3.88
CA LYS A 162 4.94 -5.58 -5.13
C LYS A 162 4.83 -4.32 -5.97
N ALA A 163 3.62 -3.77 -6.10
CA ALA A 163 3.41 -2.58 -6.91
C ALA A 163 4.06 -1.34 -6.29
N TYR A 164 4.06 -1.21 -4.96
CA TYR A 164 4.80 -0.15 -4.26
C TYR A 164 6.30 -0.27 -4.54
N GLU A 165 6.88 -1.47 -4.38
CA GLU A 165 8.29 -1.73 -4.67
C GLU A 165 8.66 -1.39 -6.12
N LYS A 166 7.92 -1.94 -7.11
CA LYS A 166 8.17 -1.68 -8.53
C LYS A 166 8.03 -0.20 -8.90
N THR A 167 7.05 0.49 -8.31
CA THR A 167 6.83 1.92 -8.56
C THR A 167 7.99 2.75 -8.03
N ASP A 168 8.49 2.44 -6.84
CA ASP A 168 9.66 3.11 -6.27
C ASP A 168 10.94 2.83 -7.07
N GLN A 169 11.17 1.59 -7.50
CA GLN A 169 12.28 1.25 -8.39
C GLN A 169 12.21 2.02 -9.72
N ALA A 170 11.01 2.20 -10.28
CA ALA A 170 10.79 3.01 -11.47
C ALA A 170 11.12 4.49 -11.21
N ILE A 171 10.71 5.04 -10.07
CA ILE A 171 11.04 6.43 -9.68
C ILE A 171 12.55 6.62 -9.55
N LEU A 172 13.24 5.69 -8.87
CA LEU A 172 14.70 5.76 -8.63
C LEU A 172 15.53 5.61 -9.91
N SER A 173 15.05 4.83 -10.87
CA SER A 173 15.69 4.68 -12.19
C SER A 173 15.52 5.91 -13.07
N HIS A 174 14.42 6.67 -12.92
CA HIS A 174 14.16 7.94 -13.63
C HIS A 174 14.59 9.18 -12.81
N GLY A 175 15.48 9.04 -11.82
CA GLY A 175 15.79 10.10 -10.86
C GLY A 175 16.35 11.40 -11.46
N SER A 176 16.92 11.39 -12.68
CA SER A 176 17.32 12.63 -13.38
C SER A 176 16.12 13.48 -13.80
N ASP A 177 15.01 12.83 -14.15
CA ASP A 177 13.84 13.46 -14.75
C ASP A 177 12.81 13.83 -13.67
N LEU A 178 12.74 13.03 -12.61
CA LEU A 178 11.83 13.24 -11.47
C LEU A 178 12.41 14.10 -10.35
N GLY A 179 13.71 14.41 -10.39
CA GLY A 179 14.38 15.24 -9.40
C GLY A 179 14.77 14.48 -8.13
N ARG A 180 15.15 15.25 -7.10
CA ARG A 180 15.78 14.73 -5.86
C ARG A 180 14.80 14.43 -4.74
N GLY A 181 13.56 14.89 -4.87
CA GLY A 181 12.55 14.77 -3.83
C GLY A 181 11.95 13.38 -3.69
N GLY A 182 10.89 13.33 -2.92
CA GLY A 182 10.17 12.12 -2.62
C GLY A 182 8.71 12.39 -2.36
N SER A 183 8.00 11.35 -1.94
CA SER A 183 6.62 11.48 -1.51
C SER A 183 6.20 10.36 -0.57
N THR A 184 5.30 10.70 0.34
CA THR A 184 4.49 9.72 1.07
C THR A 184 3.39 9.16 0.17
N ALA A 185 2.75 8.09 0.59
CA ALA A 185 1.53 7.61 -0.03
C ALA A 185 0.64 6.94 1.01
N VAL A 186 -0.55 7.49 1.21
CA VAL A 186 -1.65 6.75 1.83
C VAL A 186 -2.68 6.43 0.75
N THR A 187 -2.95 5.15 0.54
CA THR A 187 -3.90 4.67 -0.47
C THR A 187 -5.01 3.85 0.16
N ALA A 188 -6.20 3.93 -0.42
CA ALA A 188 -7.33 3.10 -0.09
C ALA A 188 -8.01 2.56 -1.36
N ILE A 189 -8.26 1.26 -1.39
CA ILE A 189 -8.95 0.54 -2.47
C ILE A 189 -10.20 -0.11 -1.88
N LEU A 190 -11.35 0.34 -2.37
CA LEU A 190 -12.66 -0.20 -1.99
C LEU A 190 -13.20 -1.08 -3.10
N ILE A 191 -13.28 -2.39 -2.86
CA ILE A 191 -13.77 -3.38 -3.83
C ILE A 191 -15.25 -3.64 -3.58
N ASN A 192 -16.08 -3.38 -4.60
CA ASN A 192 -17.53 -3.59 -4.63
C ASN A 192 -18.29 -2.95 -3.46
N GLY A 193 -17.74 -1.87 -2.89
CA GLY A 193 -18.30 -1.23 -1.70
C GLY A 193 -18.23 -2.06 -0.42
N ILE A 194 -17.52 -3.19 -0.42
CA ILE A 194 -17.52 -4.17 0.68
C ILE A 194 -16.13 -4.34 1.29
N ARG A 195 -15.08 -4.53 0.50
CA ARG A 195 -13.74 -4.80 1.04
C ARG A 195 -12.85 -3.57 0.88
N LEU A 196 -12.41 -3.02 2.00
CA LEU A 196 -11.52 -1.86 2.04
C LEU A 196 -10.10 -2.31 2.37
N TRP A 197 -9.16 -2.01 1.48
CA TRP A 197 -7.73 -2.13 1.69
C TRP A 197 -7.13 -0.75 1.87
N VAL A 198 -6.26 -0.58 2.86
CA VAL A 198 -5.54 0.66 3.13
C VAL A 198 -4.06 0.33 3.25
N ALA A 199 -3.21 1.10 2.56
CA ALA A 199 -1.76 0.93 2.58
C ALA A 199 -1.07 2.29 2.77
N ASN A 200 0.01 2.31 3.54
CA ASN A 200 0.73 3.54 3.86
C ASN A 200 2.24 3.42 3.74
N VAL A 201 2.87 4.48 3.24
CA VAL A 201 4.31 4.79 3.29
C VAL A 201 4.43 6.27 3.67
N GLY A 202 5.17 6.59 4.73
CA GLY A 202 5.29 7.96 5.26
C GLY A 202 4.31 8.25 6.40
N ASP A 203 4.04 9.53 6.65
CA ASP A 203 3.26 10.07 7.77
C ASP A 203 1.91 10.70 7.35
N SER A 204 1.55 10.58 6.08
CA SER A 204 0.13 10.64 5.68
C SER A 204 -0.65 9.52 6.39
N ARG A 205 -1.94 9.77 6.66
CA ARG A 205 -2.73 8.88 7.51
C ARG A 205 -4.16 8.69 7.01
N ALA A 206 -4.68 7.49 7.23
CA ALA A 206 -6.09 7.16 7.04
C ALA A 206 -6.77 6.76 8.36
N VAL A 207 -7.97 7.30 8.58
CA VAL A 207 -8.78 7.09 9.78
C VAL A 207 -10.18 6.66 9.37
N LEU A 208 -10.66 5.56 9.94
CA LEU A 208 -11.98 5.00 9.70
C LEU A 208 -12.88 5.17 10.92
N SER A 209 -14.12 5.58 10.67
CA SER A 209 -15.20 5.66 11.64
C SER A 209 -16.20 4.53 11.40
N SER A 210 -16.44 3.70 12.41
CA SER A 210 -17.42 2.61 12.35
C SER A 210 -18.13 2.43 13.69
N GLY A 211 -19.46 2.40 13.68
CA GLY A 211 -20.27 2.22 14.88
C GLY A 211 -20.00 3.28 15.95
N GLY A 212 -19.72 4.52 15.56
CA GLY A 212 -19.36 5.59 16.48
C GLY A 212 -17.86 5.65 16.84
N GLN A 213 -17.12 4.55 16.67
CA GLN A 213 -15.71 4.44 17.05
C GLN A 213 -14.78 4.91 15.94
N VAL A 214 -13.70 5.59 16.34
CA VAL A 214 -12.67 6.10 15.43
C VAL A 214 -11.41 5.25 15.56
N ARG A 215 -10.96 4.68 14.45
CA ARG A 215 -9.77 3.83 14.37
C ARG A 215 -8.83 4.33 13.28
N GLN A 216 -7.56 4.50 13.64
CA GLN A 216 -6.50 4.73 12.66
C GLN A 216 -6.23 3.42 11.90
N MET A 217 -6.26 3.49 10.56
CA MET A 217 -6.04 2.33 9.69
C MET A 217 -4.58 2.17 9.25
N THR A 218 -3.75 3.19 9.47
CA THR A 218 -2.36 3.27 9.01
C THR A 218 -1.40 3.41 10.19
N THR A 219 -0.17 2.96 10.02
CA THR A 219 0.95 3.33 10.89
C THR A 219 1.67 4.53 10.27
N ASP A 220 1.92 5.58 11.03
CA ASP A 220 2.70 6.72 10.56
C ASP A 220 4.19 6.38 10.71
N HIS A 221 4.95 6.60 9.64
CA HIS A 221 6.33 6.17 9.54
C HIS A 221 7.29 7.28 9.94
N GLU A 222 7.48 7.42 11.24
CA GLU A 222 8.33 8.44 11.84
C GLU A 222 9.76 7.92 12.14
N PRO A 223 10.80 8.75 11.95
CA PRO A 223 12.19 8.37 12.21
C PRO A 223 12.47 7.81 13.60
N ASN A 224 11.85 8.36 14.65
CA ASN A 224 12.07 7.86 16.02
C ASN A 224 11.49 6.46 16.23
N THR A 225 10.31 6.19 15.68
CA THR A 225 9.63 4.89 15.81
C THR A 225 10.38 3.80 15.03
N GLU A 226 10.96 4.15 13.88
CA GLU A 226 11.73 3.21 13.03
C GLU A 226 13.25 3.32 13.21
N ARG A 227 13.73 3.98 14.28
CA ARG A 227 15.16 4.25 14.53
C ARG A 227 16.03 3.02 14.35
N GLY A 228 15.64 1.88 14.92
CA GLY A 228 16.43 0.64 14.82
C GLY A 228 16.59 0.17 13.37
N SER A 229 15.56 0.29 12.53
CA SER A 229 15.65 -0.05 11.11
C SER A 229 16.59 0.89 10.36
N ILE A 230 16.58 2.19 10.69
CA ILE A 230 17.44 3.20 10.06
C ILE A 230 18.91 2.98 10.44
N GLU A 231 19.18 2.78 11.74
CA GLU A 231 20.54 2.58 12.26
C GLU A 231 21.14 1.25 11.76
N ASN A 232 20.35 0.17 11.67
CA ASN A 232 20.79 -1.11 11.09
C ASN A 232 21.17 -1.01 9.61
N ARG A 233 20.68 0.01 8.89
CA ARG A 233 21.02 0.28 7.49
C ARG A 233 22.21 1.24 7.33
N GLY A 234 22.83 1.65 8.44
CA GLY A 234 23.96 2.60 8.45
C GLY A 234 23.55 4.08 8.46
N GLY A 235 22.26 4.38 8.62
CA GLY A 235 21.77 5.73 8.85
C GLY A 235 21.79 6.14 10.33
N PHE A 236 21.28 7.32 10.63
CA PHE A 236 21.04 7.79 12.00
C PHE A 236 19.78 8.66 12.08
N VAL A 237 19.25 8.84 13.30
CA VAL A 237 18.12 9.73 13.56
C VAL A 237 18.58 10.90 14.42
N SER A 238 18.56 12.11 13.85
CA SER A 238 18.89 13.35 14.56
C SER A 238 17.69 13.88 15.33
N ASN A 239 17.91 14.24 16.60
CA ASN A 239 16.91 14.86 17.47
C ASN A 239 17.43 16.22 17.95
N MET A 240 17.51 17.20 17.04
CA MET A 240 17.95 18.55 17.41
C MET A 240 16.88 19.25 18.26
N PRO A 241 17.24 19.90 19.39
CA PRO A 241 16.27 20.64 20.19
C PRO A 241 15.53 21.69 19.35
N GLY A 242 14.19 21.64 19.39
CA GLY A 242 13.33 22.55 18.61
C GLY A 242 13.08 22.14 17.15
N ASP A 243 13.59 21.00 16.71
CA ASP A 243 13.28 20.40 15.39
C ASP A 243 12.59 19.04 15.56
N VAL A 244 11.98 18.56 14.49
CA VAL A 244 11.44 17.20 14.41
C VAL A 244 12.56 16.19 14.20
N PRO A 245 12.38 14.93 14.63
CA PRO A 245 13.31 13.85 14.31
C PRO A 245 13.53 13.70 12.80
N ARG A 246 14.78 13.51 12.36
CA ARG A 246 15.10 13.35 10.93
C ARG A 246 16.07 12.21 10.65
N VAL A 247 15.83 11.47 9.57
CA VAL A 247 16.77 10.52 8.99
C VAL A 247 17.96 11.29 8.42
N ASN A 248 19.15 10.97 8.91
CA ASN A 248 20.41 11.61 8.54
C ASN A 248 20.40 13.14 8.60
N GLY A 249 19.61 13.73 9.52
CA GLY A 249 19.46 15.18 9.63
C GLY A 249 18.66 15.84 8.51
N GLN A 250 18.04 15.07 7.62
CA GLN A 250 17.45 15.58 6.38
C GLN A 250 15.92 15.37 6.33
N LEU A 251 15.46 14.12 6.42
CA LEU A 251 14.07 13.78 6.12
C LEU A 251 13.27 13.44 7.39
N ALA A 252 12.08 14.04 7.54
CA ALA A 252 11.23 13.88 8.73
C ALA A 252 10.34 12.61 8.70
N VAL A 253 10.44 11.79 7.65
CA VAL A 253 9.78 10.48 7.52
C VAL A 253 10.81 9.37 7.38
N SER A 254 10.47 8.17 7.85
CA SER A 254 11.34 6.97 7.77
C SER A 254 11.08 6.10 6.53
N ARG A 255 9.91 6.25 5.91
CA ARG A 255 9.55 5.59 4.65
C ARG A 255 9.05 6.61 3.64
N ALA A 256 9.51 6.50 2.40
CA ALA A 256 9.10 7.37 1.30
C ALA A 256 9.40 6.72 -0.07
N PHE A 257 8.64 7.13 -1.08
CA PHE A 257 8.99 6.94 -2.48
C PHE A 257 10.04 7.97 -2.91
N GLY A 258 10.96 7.57 -3.78
CA GLY A 258 12.02 8.48 -4.24
C GLY A 258 13.13 8.65 -3.20
N ASP A 259 13.54 9.89 -2.93
CA ASP A 259 14.61 10.22 -1.96
C ASP A 259 15.92 9.46 -2.23
N LYS A 260 16.35 9.43 -3.50
CA LYS A 260 17.46 8.59 -3.98
C LYS A 260 18.73 8.70 -3.14
N SER A 261 19.07 9.89 -2.64
CA SER A 261 20.27 10.11 -1.81
C SER A 261 20.18 9.50 -0.41
N LEU A 262 18.97 9.21 0.08
CA LEU A 262 18.72 8.62 1.40
C LEU A 262 18.21 7.17 1.31
N LYS A 263 17.99 6.65 0.09
CA LYS A 263 17.31 5.38 -0.13
C LYS A 263 17.98 4.17 0.54
N SER A 264 19.30 4.20 0.74
CA SER A 264 19.98 3.14 1.49
C SER A 264 19.49 3.03 2.94
N HIS A 265 19.02 4.13 3.54
CA HIS A 265 18.58 4.23 4.93
C HIS A 265 17.06 4.36 5.09
N LEU A 266 16.32 4.53 3.99
CA LEU A 266 14.88 4.64 3.95
C LEU A 266 14.23 3.36 3.41
N ARG A 267 12.98 3.14 3.81
CA ARG A 267 12.13 2.07 3.27
C ARG A 267 11.06 2.64 2.35
N SER A 268 10.48 1.78 1.51
CA SER A 268 9.30 2.08 0.67
C SER A 268 8.26 0.96 0.69
N ASP A 269 8.47 -0.07 1.51
CA ASP A 269 7.49 -1.12 1.69
C ASP A 269 6.33 -0.62 2.58
N PRO A 270 5.07 -0.84 2.16
CA PRO A 270 3.92 -0.31 2.87
C PRO A 270 3.51 -1.18 4.06
N ASP A 271 2.97 -0.54 5.09
CA ASP A 271 2.09 -1.21 6.04
C ASP A 271 0.67 -1.30 5.45
N ILE A 272 0.08 -2.51 5.42
CA ILE A 272 -1.20 -2.78 4.75
C ILE A 272 -2.21 -3.35 5.75
N HIS A 273 -3.40 -2.76 5.79
CA HIS A 273 -4.54 -3.24 6.58
C HIS A 273 -5.78 -3.41 5.70
N ASN A 274 -6.64 -4.36 6.04
CA ASN A 274 -7.94 -4.51 5.40
C ASN A 274 -9.07 -4.63 6.42
N THR A 275 -10.27 -4.27 5.98
CA THR A 275 -11.49 -4.42 6.76
C THR A 275 -12.69 -4.56 5.83
N ASN A 276 -13.76 -5.17 6.32
CA ASN A 276 -15.04 -5.11 5.64
C ASN A 276 -15.74 -3.78 5.97
N VAL A 277 -16.45 -3.26 4.99
CA VAL A 277 -17.40 -2.15 5.08
C VAL A 277 -18.77 -2.75 5.28
N ASP A 278 -19.46 -2.31 6.32
CA ASP A 278 -20.80 -2.75 6.65
C ASP A 278 -21.72 -1.55 6.95
N ASN A 279 -22.91 -1.83 7.45
CA ASN A 279 -23.91 -0.80 7.76
C ASN A 279 -23.49 0.14 8.89
N SER A 280 -22.52 -0.27 9.72
CA SER A 280 -21.97 0.55 10.79
C SER A 280 -20.83 1.45 10.31
N THR A 281 -20.26 1.19 9.13
CA THR A 281 -19.16 1.99 8.58
C THR A 281 -19.67 3.34 8.09
N GLU A 282 -19.11 4.42 8.63
CA GLU A 282 -19.66 5.77 8.43
C GLU A 282 -18.79 6.57 7.45
N ILE A 283 -17.51 6.76 7.82
CA ILE A 283 -16.62 7.74 7.21
C ILE A 283 -15.19 7.18 7.17
N LEU A 284 -14.50 7.36 6.05
CA LEU A 284 -13.04 7.23 5.95
C LEU A 284 -12.46 8.60 5.61
N VAL A 285 -11.43 9.01 6.34
CA VAL A 285 -10.67 10.24 6.09
C VAL A 285 -9.24 9.85 5.75
N LEU A 286 -8.73 10.28 4.59
CA LEU A 286 -7.32 10.25 4.24
C LEU A 286 -6.82 11.68 4.20
N ALA A 287 -5.67 11.97 4.81
CA ALA A 287 -5.06 13.29 4.70
C ALA A 287 -3.54 13.27 4.83
N SER A 288 -2.89 14.32 4.32
CA SER A 288 -1.48 14.62 4.55
C SER A 288 -1.22 15.06 5.99
N ASP A 289 0.05 15.12 6.37
CA ASP A 289 0.44 15.49 7.73
C ASP A 289 0.03 16.93 8.09
N GLY A 290 -0.15 17.80 7.09
CA GLY A 290 -0.64 19.17 7.25
C GLY A 290 -2.00 19.23 7.96
N LEU A 291 -2.78 18.15 7.92
CA LEU A 291 -3.98 17.98 8.72
C LEU A 291 -3.68 17.38 10.11
N TRP A 292 -2.93 16.27 10.13
CA TRP A 292 -2.76 15.44 11.33
C TRP A 292 -1.82 16.04 12.38
N LYS A 293 -0.94 16.97 12.00
CA LYS A 293 -0.11 17.75 12.93
C LYS A 293 -0.92 18.68 13.84
N VAL A 294 -2.15 19.03 13.46
CA VAL A 294 -2.97 20.02 14.18
C VAL A 294 -4.36 19.52 14.59
N MET A 295 -4.73 18.29 14.22
CA MET A 295 -5.99 17.66 14.58
C MET A 295 -5.79 16.19 14.94
N THR A 296 -6.43 15.77 16.03
CA THR A 296 -6.50 14.35 16.40
C THR A 296 -7.45 13.59 15.47
N ASN A 297 -7.30 12.26 15.44
CA ASN A 297 -8.17 11.37 14.69
C ASN A 297 -9.66 11.58 15.03
N GLN A 298 -9.97 11.72 16.32
CA GLN A 298 -11.33 11.91 16.82
C GLN A 298 -11.91 13.25 16.37
N GLU A 299 -11.16 14.35 16.55
CA GLU A 299 -11.59 15.68 16.13
C GLU A 299 -11.89 15.74 14.62
N ALA A 300 -11.01 15.14 13.80
CA ALA A 300 -11.20 15.13 12.34
C ALA A 300 -12.50 14.40 11.96
N VAL A 301 -12.77 13.23 12.53
CA VAL A 301 -14.01 12.50 12.27
C VAL A 301 -15.23 13.28 12.75
N ASP A 302 -15.17 13.89 13.95
CA ASP A 302 -16.29 14.66 14.48
C ASP A 302 -16.59 15.91 13.66
N ILE A 303 -15.55 16.59 13.15
CA ILE A 303 -15.71 17.68 12.18
C ILE A 303 -16.40 17.16 10.91
N ALA A 304 -15.93 16.06 10.33
CA ALA A 304 -16.46 15.50 9.09
C ALA A 304 -17.92 15.04 9.22
N ARG A 305 -18.28 14.43 10.36
CA ARG A 305 -19.64 13.93 10.64
C ARG A 305 -20.71 15.02 10.54
N ARG A 306 -20.37 16.27 10.87
CA ARG A 306 -21.29 17.43 10.79
C ARG A 306 -21.79 17.74 9.38
N PHE A 307 -21.17 17.19 8.34
CA PHE A 307 -21.50 17.50 6.95
C PHE A 307 -21.94 16.24 6.18
N LYS A 308 -23.19 16.26 5.69
CA LYS A 308 -23.69 15.22 4.78
C LYS A 308 -22.96 15.21 3.43
N ASP A 309 -22.56 16.38 2.94
CA ASP A 309 -21.76 16.52 1.71
C ASP A 309 -20.28 16.29 2.04
N PRO A 310 -19.64 15.22 1.54
CA PRO A 310 -18.23 14.94 1.82
C PRO A 310 -17.27 16.01 1.28
N GLN A 311 -17.65 16.77 0.24
CA GLN A 311 -16.82 17.89 -0.21
C GLN A 311 -16.77 19.01 0.83
N LYS A 312 -17.93 19.30 1.46
CA LYS A 312 -18.00 20.29 2.55
C LYS A 312 -17.24 19.80 3.77
N ALA A 313 -17.32 18.50 4.09
CA ALA A 313 -16.52 17.89 5.15
C ALA A 313 -15.02 18.10 4.90
N ALA A 314 -14.53 17.75 3.70
CA ALA A 314 -13.12 17.90 3.35
C ALA A 314 -12.67 19.38 3.39
N LYS A 315 -13.48 20.30 2.87
CA LYS A 315 -13.19 21.75 2.95
C LYS A 315 -13.16 22.27 4.38
N GLN A 316 -14.06 21.80 5.24
CA GLN A 316 -14.07 22.22 6.64
C GLN A 316 -12.84 21.69 7.38
N LEU A 317 -12.41 20.47 7.10
CA LEU A 317 -11.20 19.88 7.67
C LEU A 317 -9.95 20.68 7.29
N THR A 318 -9.77 20.98 6.00
CA THR A 318 -8.62 21.79 5.55
C THR A 318 -8.67 23.21 6.09
N ALA A 319 -9.84 23.86 6.11
CA ALA A 319 -10.00 25.19 6.69
C ALA A 319 -9.72 25.23 8.20
N GLU A 320 -10.12 24.19 8.94
CA GLU A 320 -9.82 24.09 10.38
C GLU A 320 -8.32 23.90 10.60
N ALA A 321 -7.64 23.09 9.79
CA ALA A 321 -6.18 22.94 9.87
C ALA A 321 -5.44 24.27 9.62
N VAL A 322 -5.87 25.05 8.62
CA VAL A 322 -5.33 26.41 8.38
C VAL A 322 -5.58 27.33 9.57
N LYS A 323 -6.78 27.28 10.16
CA LYS A 323 -7.14 28.09 11.33
C LYS A 323 -6.29 27.73 12.56
N ARG A 324 -5.87 26.47 12.66
CA ARG A 324 -4.94 25.97 13.69
C ARG A 324 -3.47 26.18 13.33
N ASP A 325 -3.19 27.08 12.40
CA ASP A 325 -1.86 27.50 11.95
C ASP A 325 -0.99 26.35 11.39
N SER A 326 -1.62 25.37 10.73
CA SER A 326 -0.86 24.44 9.89
C SER A 326 -0.10 25.23 8.82
N LYS A 327 1.19 24.91 8.67
CA LYS A 327 2.12 25.60 7.76
C LYS A 327 2.35 24.82 6.48
N ASP A 328 2.03 23.53 6.49
CA ASP A 328 2.26 22.59 5.41
C ASP A 328 1.18 22.68 4.33
N ASP A 329 1.41 22.02 3.21
CA ASP A 329 0.33 21.69 2.28
C ASP A 329 -0.69 20.78 2.98
N ILE A 330 -1.98 20.99 2.68
CA ILE A 330 -3.07 20.28 3.36
C ILE A 330 -3.98 19.66 2.32
N SER A 331 -3.97 18.33 2.26
CA SER A 331 -4.80 17.55 1.36
C SER A 331 -5.66 16.59 2.15
N CYS A 332 -6.95 16.53 1.82
CA CYS A 332 -7.90 15.68 2.52
C CYS A 332 -8.90 15.06 1.53
N VAL A 333 -9.12 13.76 1.67
CA VAL A 333 -10.20 13.00 1.03
C VAL A 333 -11.12 12.45 2.13
N VAL A 334 -12.42 12.70 2.00
CA VAL A 334 -13.46 12.15 2.86
C VAL A 334 -14.34 11.23 2.02
N VAL A 335 -14.46 9.97 2.42
CA VAL A 335 -15.39 8.99 1.85
C VAL A 335 -16.49 8.72 2.87
N ARG A 336 -17.74 8.84 2.45
CA ARG A 336 -18.93 8.48 3.24
C ARG A 336 -19.53 7.21 2.66
N PHE A 337 -19.63 6.16 3.48
CA PHE A 337 -20.14 4.86 3.05
C PHE A 337 -21.67 4.82 3.06
N ARG A 338 -22.31 5.50 4.02
CA ARG A 338 -23.75 5.75 4.06
C ARG A 338 -24.07 7.06 4.79
N GLY A 339 -25.16 7.72 4.41
CA GLY A 339 -25.67 8.93 5.06
C GLY A 339 -26.90 9.52 4.40
#